data_AF-A0A1B7MDI5-F1
#
_entry.id   AF-A0A1B7MDI5-F1
#
_cell.length_a   1.000
_cell.length_b   1.000
_cell.length_c   1.000
_cell.angle_alpha   90.00
_cell.angle_beta   90.00
_cell.angle_gamma   90.00
#
_symmetry.space_group_name_H-M   'P 1'
#
loop_
_entity.id
_entity.type
_entity.pdbx_description
1 polymer ?
#
loop_
_entity_poly.entity_id
_entity_poly.type
_entity_poly.pdbx_seq_one_letter_code
_entity_poly.pdbx_strand_id
1 'polypeptide(L)'
;MDPYDVDSPNDDPYNESQSLLVEDGTSPRTPNNPEGRNQRKRCLIAPKNDQSIQQILAQYHRDGITDREKISRLLKAEHGVTMSEATVARRRQQFGLLGSAQSTYSLPGSTKRQLVLDQLDTLTLWNQYEASNV
;
A
#
# COMPACT_ATOMS: atom_id res chain seq x y z
N MET A 1 -26.48 55.04 38.48
CA MET A 1 -26.31 54.03 37.43
C MET A 1 -27.13 52.84 37.85
N ASP A 2 -28.30 52.77 37.25
CA ASP A 2 -29.31 51.71 37.11
C ASP A 2 -30.35 52.41 36.22
N PRO A 3 -31.03 51.79 35.22
CA PRO A 3 -31.75 50.50 35.30
C PRO A 3 -31.94 49.75 33.93
N TYR A 4 -32.77 48.69 33.91
CA TYR A 4 -33.40 47.97 32.77
C TYR A 4 -32.59 46.78 32.21
N ASP A 5 -32.95 45.49 32.36
CA ASP A 5 -34.25 44.82 32.54
C ASP A 5 -35.37 45.36 31.65
N VAL A 6 -35.51 44.82 30.44
CA VAL A 6 -36.77 44.76 29.70
C VAL A 6 -36.85 43.44 28.90
N ASP A 7 -37.81 42.61 29.32
CA ASP A 7 -38.46 41.57 28.54
C ASP A 7 -39.06 42.10 27.22
N SER A 8 -38.90 41.32 26.13
CA SER A 8 -39.89 41.19 25.04
C SER A 8 -40.11 42.44 24.14
N PRO A 9 -40.94 42.36 23.09
CA PRO A 9 -40.76 41.71 21.80
C PRO A 9 -40.71 42.75 20.66
N ASN A 10 -39.76 42.62 19.73
CA ASN A 10 -39.88 43.25 18.40
C ASN A 10 -39.75 42.09 17.40
N ASP A 11 -40.79 41.58 16.74
CA ASP A 11 -41.92 42.30 16.10
C ASP A 11 -41.45 43.58 15.41
N ASP A 12 -40.39 43.46 14.60
CA ASP A 12 -40.15 44.45 13.55
C ASP A 12 -41.05 44.09 12.34
N PRO A 13 -41.94 45.01 11.88
CA PRO A 13 -43.21 44.70 11.24
C PRO A 13 -43.19 44.70 9.70
N TYR A 14 -42.07 44.34 9.08
CA TYR A 14 -41.99 44.20 7.61
C TYR A 14 -42.10 42.75 7.18
N ASN A 15 -43.23 42.13 7.49
CA ASN A 15 -43.75 41.02 6.72
C ASN A 15 -44.67 41.57 5.62
N GLU A 16 -44.64 40.90 4.46
CA GLU A 16 -45.42 41.13 3.24
C GLU A 16 -44.97 42.29 2.34
N SER A 17 -44.06 41.98 1.43
CA SER A 17 -44.36 42.08 -0.01
C SER A 17 -43.20 41.50 -0.86
N GLN A 18 -43.54 40.50 -1.67
CA GLN A 18 -42.84 40.02 -2.88
C GLN A 18 -41.91 38.82 -2.74
N SER A 19 -42.53 37.64 -2.90
CA SER A 19 -42.03 36.55 -3.74
C SER A 19 -41.24 37.02 -4.97
N LEU A 20 -40.04 36.49 -5.21
CA LEU A 20 -39.54 35.95 -6.50
C LEU A 20 -38.02 35.72 -6.46
N LEU A 21 -37.63 34.43 -6.44
CA LEU A 21 -36.49 33.81 -7.13
C LEU A 21 -35.12 34.52 -7.10
N VAL A 22 -34.11 33.97 -6.40
CA VAL A 22 -32.79 33.69 -7.00
C VAL A 22 -32.16 32.48 -6.29
N GLU A 23 -31.72 31.54 -7.12
CA GLU A 23 -31.21 30.20 -6.83
C GLU A 23 -29.92 30.18 -6.00
N ASP A 24 -29.86 29.21 -5.09
CA ASP A 24 -28.69 28.87 -4.30
C ASP A 24 -27.57 28.36 -5.23
N GLY A 25 -26.42 29.04 -5.21
CA GLY A 25 -25.26 28.82 -6.09
C GLY A 25 -24.45 27.56 -5.75
N THR A 26 -25.09 26.45 -5.39
CA THR A 26 -24.41 25.18 -5.18
C THR A 26 -24.13 24.54 -6.55
N SER A 27 -22.95 24.83 -7.11
CA SER A 27 -22.42 24.12 -8.28
C SER A 27 -22.52 22.60 -8.05
N PRO A 28 -23.29 21.84 -8.85
CA PRO A 28 -23.40 20.41 -8.66
C PRO A 28 -22.03 19.79 -8.94
N ARG A 29 -21.41 19.18 -7.92
CA ARG A 29 -20.27 18.27 -8.15
C ARG A 29 -20.81 17.07 -8.92
N THR A 30 -20.76 17.14 -10.24
CA THR A 30 -21.03 15.99 -11.08
C THR A 30 -19.94 14.94 -10.81
N PRO A 31 -20.28 13.67 -10.56
CA PRO A 31 -19.28 12.62 -10.48
C PRO A 31 -18.55 12.57 -11.83
N ASN A 32 -17.22 12.64 -11.82
CA ASN A 32 -16.36 12.66 -13.02
C ASN A 32 -16.44 11.37 -13.90
N ASN A 33 -17.42 10.50 -13.68
CA ASN A 33 -17.69 9.31 -14.48
C ASN A 33 -19.20 8.99 -14.49
N PRO A 34 -20.05 9.83 -15.11
CA PRO A 34 -21.50 9.65 -15.11
C PRO A 34 -21.96 8.38 -15.83
N GLU A 35 -21.16 7.86 -16.78
CA GLU A 35 -21.46 6.63 -17.52
C GLU A 35 -20.94 5.35 -16.85
N GLY A 36 -20.20 5.45 -15.74
CA GLY A 36 -19.62 4.29 -15.07
C GLY A 36 -18.62 3.49 -15.93
N ARG A 37 -18.06 4.09 -16.98
CA ARG A 37 -17.21 3.39 -17.95
C ARG A 37 -15.77 3.33 -17.47
N ASN A 38 -15.44 2.24 -16.79
CA ASN A 38 -14.08 1.91 -16.41
C ASN A 38 -13.34 1.49 -17.69
N GLN A 39 -12.63 2.39 -18.37
CA GLN A 39 -11.96 2.13 -19.67
C GLN A 39 -10.80 1.12 -19.60
N ARG A 40 -10.68 0.34 -18.52
CA ARG A 40 -9.70 -0.73 -18.45
C ARG A 40 -10.14 -1.82 -19.42
N LYS A 41 -9.45 -1.91 -20.56
CA LYS A 41 -9.46 -3.10 -21.41
C LYS A 41 -9.35 -4.31 -20.48
N ARG A 42 -10.14 -5.35 -20.75
CA ARG A 42 -9.95 -6.71 -20.18
C ARG A 42 -8.62 -7.25 -20.67
N CYS A 43 -7.53 -6.61 -20.24
CA CYS A 43 -6.22 -7.23 -20.23
C CYS A 43 -6.43 -8.52 -19.45
N LEU A 44 -5.93 -9.62 -20.00
CA LEU A 44 -5.88 -10.94 -19.34
C LEU A 44 -4.90 -10.83 -18.15
N ILE A 45 -5.24 -9.95 -17.21
CA ILE A 45 -4.54 -9.72 -15.97
C ILE A 45 -4.85 -10.98 -15.19
N ALA A 46 -3.84 -11.83 -15.15
CA ALA A 46 -3.85 -13.04 -14.40
C ALA A 46 -4.51 -12.80 -13.02
N PRO A 47 -5.54 -13.59 -12.66
CA PRO A 47 -6.34 -13.39 -11.46
C PRO A 47 -5.52 -12.95 -10.23
N LYS A 48 -6.16 -12.14 -9.38
CA LYS A 48 -5.52 -11.55 -8.19
C LYS A 48 -4.82 -12.59 -7.30
N ASN A 49 -5.27 -13.85 -7.31
CA ASN A 49 -4.83 -14.91 -6.43
C ASN A 49 -4.32 -16.15 -7.17
N ASP A 50 -3.59 -15.97 -8.27
CA ASP A 50 -2.97 -17.10 -8.96
C ASP A 50 -1.78 -17.63 -8.15
N GLN A 51 -1.97 -18.77 -7.48
CA GLN A 51 -0.90 -19.52 -6.83
C GLN A 51 0.23 -19.86 -7.81
N SER A 52 -0.09 -20.03 -9.10
CA SER A 52 0.90 -20.25 -10.15
C SER A 52 1.88 -19.07 -10.29
N ILE A 53 1.39 -17.83 -10.22
CA ILE A 53 2.26 -16.64 -10.29
C ILE A 53 3.17 -16.55 -9.07
N GLN A 54 2.66 -16.91 -7.89
CA GLN A 54 3.48 -16.95 -6.68
C GLN A 54 4.63 -17.95 -6.85
N GLN A 55 4.35 -19.14 -7.36
CA GLN A 55 5.36 -20.18 -7.60
C GLN A 55 6.40 -19.72 -8.64
N ILE A 56 5.96 -19.13 -9.75
CA ILE A 56 6.86 -18.63 -10.81
C ILE A 56 7.75 -17.50 -10.27
N LEU A 57 7.18 -16.51 -9.58
CA LEU A 57 7.96 -15.41 -9.02
C LEU A 57 8.93 -15.90 -7.93
N ALA A 58 8.54 -16.90 -7.13
CA ALA A 58 9.42 -17.52 -6.15
C ALA A 58 10.57 -18.29 -6.81
N GLN A 59 10.33 -18.93 -7.95
CA GLN A 59 11.37 -19.59 -8.74
C GLN A 59 12.38 -18.56 -9.27
N TYR A 60 11.91 -17.51 -9.94
CA TYR A 60 12.80 -16.44 -10.41
C TYR A 60 13.58 -15.76 -9.29
N HIS A 61 12.98 -15.62 -8.10
CA HIS A 61 13.68 -15.10 -6.94
C HIS A 61 14.82 -16.03 -6.46
N ARG A 62 14.59 -17.35 -6.46
CA ARG A 62 15.62 -18.36 -6.16
C ARG A 62 16.73 -18.37 -7.21
N ASP A 63 16.40 -18.12 -8.46
CA ASP A 63 17.36 -18.00 -9.57
C ASP A 63 18.10 -16.64 -9.57
N GLY A 64 17.88 -15.79 -8.56
CA GLY A 64 18.53 -14.48 -8.42
C GLY A 64 18.00 -13.41 -9.40
N ILE A 65 16.95 -13.69 -10.15
CA ILE A 65 16.35 -12.77 -11.10
C ILE A 65 15.44 -11.81 -10.33
N THR A 66 15.95 -10.60 -10.09
CA THR A 66 15.26 -9.57 -9.28
C THR A 66 14.83 -8.35 -10.07
N ASP A 67 15.29 -8.20 -11.31
CA ASP A 67 14.88 -7.10 -12.19
C ASP A 67 13.44 -7.29 -12.68
N ARG A 68 12.60 -6.28 -12.43
CA ARG A 68 11.17 -6.28 -12.77
C ARG A 68 10.93 -6.24 -14.28
N GLU A 69 11.80 -5.59 -15.05
CA GLU A 69 11.71 -5.53 -16.51
C GLU A 69 11.97 -6.91 -17.11
N LYS A 70 13.06 -7.54 -16.67
CA LYS A 70 13.40 -8.91 -17.06
C LYS A 70 12.30 -9.90 -16.68
N ILE A 71 11.78 -9.85 -15.45
CA ILE A 71 10.70 -10.74 -15.00
C ILE A 71 9.44 -10.56 -15.85
N SER A 72 9.04 -9.32 -16.14
CA SER A 72 7.88 -9.03 -17.01
C SER A 72 8.02 -9.67 -18.39
N ARG A 73 9.22 -9.59 -18.98
CA ARG A 73 9.53 -10.21 -20.27
C ARG A 73 9.50 -11.73 -20.20
N LEU A 74 10.10 -12.33 -19.16
CA LEU A 74 10.13 -13.78 -18.95
C LEU A 74 8.73 -14.35 -18.72
N LEU A 75 7.91 -13.69 -17.89
CA LEU A 75 6.51 -14.07 -17.66
C LEU A 75 5.71 -14.13 -18.97
N LYS A 76 5.94 -13.18 -19.88
CA LYS A 76 5.28 -13.16 -21.18
C LYS A 76 5.81 -14.25 -22.11
N ALA A 77 7.13 -14.48 -22.12
CA ALA A 77 7.79 -15.42 -23.04
C ALA A 77 7.56 -16.89 -22.65
N GLU A 78 7.72 -17.23 -21.37
CA GLU A 78 7.70 -18.61 -20.87
C GLU A 78 6.30 -19.06 -20.46
N HIS A 79 5.51 -18.14 -19.87
CA HIS A 79 4.23 -18.47 -19.25
C HIS A 79 3.02 -17.82 -19.93
N GLY A 80 3.23 -17.00 -20.97
CA GLY A 80 2.17 -16.28 -21.66
C GLY A 80 1.45 -15.23 -20.81
N VAL A 81 1.99 -14.89 -19.63
CA VAL A 81 1.38 -13.95 -18.68
C VAL A 81 1.84 -12.54 -18.98
N THR A 82 0.90 -11.66 -19.34
CA THR A 82 1.20 -10.24 -19.54
C THR A 82 1.02 -9.49 -18.22
N MET A 83 2.12 -9.11 -17.59
CA MET A 83 2.14 -8.34 -16.35
C MET A 83 3.04 -7.12 -16.47
N SER A 84 2.58 -5.92 -16.07
CA SER A 84 3.45 -4.74 -16.05
C SER A 84 4.47 -4.83 -14.92
N GLU A 85 5.62 -4.18 -15.10
CA GLU A 85 6.68 -4.09 -14.08
C GLU A 85 6.18 -3.60 -12.72
N ALA A 86 5.30 -2.59 -12.72
CA ALA A 86 4.69 -2.07 -11.50
C ALA A 86 3.85 -3.14 -10.79
N THR A 87 3.16 -3.98 -11.54
CA THR A 87 2.40 -5.12 -11.00
C THR A 87 3.34 -6.21 -10.48
N VAL A 88 4.43 -6.52 -11.19
CA VAL A 88 5.47 -7.45 -10.74
C VAL A 88 6.06 -6.98 -9.41
N ALA A 89 6.43 -5.71 -9.29
CA ALA A 89 6.97 -5.15 -8.06
C ALA A 89 5.99 -5.27 -6.88
N ARG A 90 4.71 -4.93 -7.10
CA ARG A 90 3.66 -5.08 -6.08
C ARG A 90 3.45 -6.53 -5.66
N ARG A 91 3.36 -7.46 -6.63
CA ARG A 91 3.19 -8.91 -6.36
C ARG A 91 4.38 -9.46 -5.56
N ARG A 92 5.62 -9.10 -5.93
CA ARG A 92 6.81 -9.51 -5.19
C ARG A 92 6.81 -9.01 -3.75
N GLN A 93 6.40 -7.76 -3.52
CA GLN A 93 6.25 -7.23 -2.17
C GLN A 93 5.17 -7.99 -1.38
N GLN A 94 4.01 -8.26 -1.99
CA GLN A 94 2.94 -9.05 -1.37
C GLN A 94 3.38 -10.46 -0.97
N PHE A 95 4.26 -11.09 -1.76
CA PHE A 95 4.80 -12.41 -1.47
C PHE A 95 6.06 -12.40 -0.61
N GLY A 96 6.52 -11.24 -0.15
CA GLY A 96 7.75 -11.14 0.66
C GLY A 96 9.04 -11.49 -0.10
N LEU A 97 9.03 -11.46 -1.43
CA LEU A 97 10.20 -11.75 -2.29
C LEU A 97 11.13 -10.53 -2.39
N LEU A 98 11.62 -10.10 -1.23
CA LEU A 98 12.40 -8.89 -1.03
C LEU A 98 13.91 -9.16 -1.18
N GLY A 99 14.68 -8.12 -1.51
CA GLY A 99 16.14 -8.20 -1.47
C GLY A 99 16.67 -8.29 -0.04
N SER A 100 17.93 -8.69 0.11
CA SER A 100 18.60 -8.83 1.41
C SER A 100 18.53 -7.54 2.23
N ALA A 101 18.89 -6.39 1.65
CA ALA A 101 18.87 -5.10 2.33
C ALA A 101 17.46 -4.74 2.86
N GLN A 102 16.43 -4.95 2.03
CA GLN A 102 15.06 -4.64 2.42
C GLN A 102 14.52 -5.63 3.47
N SER A 103 14.90 -6.91 3.36
CA SER A 103 14.59 -7.93 4.35
C SER A 103 15.19 -7.55 5.71
N THR A 104 16.48 -7.23 5.77
CA THR A 104 17.15 -6.76 6.99
C THR A 104 16.52 -5.49 7.54
N TYR A 105 16.18 -4.52 6.69
CA TYR A 105 15.50 -3.30 7.14
C TYR A 105 14.16 -3.61 7.81
N SER A 106 13.36 -4.50 7.21
CA SER A 106 12.03 -4.88 7.69
C SER A 106 12.03 -5.67 9.01
N LEU A 107 13.16 -6.23 9.44
CA LEU A 107 13.24 -6.97 10.70
C LEU A 107 13.06 -6.04 11.92
N PRO A 108 12.26 -6.45 12.93
CA PRO A 108 12.14 -5.72 14.19
C PRO A 108 13.48 -5.55 14.90
N GLY A 109 13.65 -4.43 15.62
CA GLY A 109 14.87 -4.13 16.36
C GLY A 109 15.21 -5.18 17.43
N SER A 110 14.20 -5.77 18.07
CA SER A 110 14.38 -6.88 19.02
C SER A 110 14.98 -8.12 18.34
N THR A 111 14.45 -8.52 17.19
CA THR A 111 14.95 -9.64 16.39
C THR A 111 16.39 -9.40 15.94
N LYS A 112 16.71 -8.17 15.50
CA LYS A 112 18.09 -7.79 15.14
C LYS A 112 19.05 -7.96 16.32
N ARG A 113 18.67 -7.49 17.51
CA ARG A 113 19.49 -7.65 18.73
C ARG A 113 19.68 -9.12 19.08
N GLN A 114 18.63 -9.93 19.01
CA GLN A 114 18.72 -11.36 19.28
C GLN A 114 19.71 -12.04 18.32
N LEU A 115 19.60 -11.78 17.02
CA LEU A 115 20.53 -12.33 16.03
C LEU A 115 22.01 -11.95 16.32
N VAL A 116 22.26 -10.73 16.80
CA VAL A 116 23.61 -10.32 17.20
C VAL A 116 24.08 -11.08 18.44
N LEU A 117 23.22 -11.23 19.45
CA LEU A 117 23.57 -11.97 20.67
C LEU A 117 23.84 -13.45 20.36
N ASP A 118 23.00 -14.09 19.55
CA ASP A 118 23.17 -15.48 19.12
C ASP A 118 24.49 -15.66 18.34
N GLN A 119 24.86 -14.68 17.50
CA GLN A 119 26.12 -14.70 16.77
C GLN A 119 27.35 -14.56 17.69
N LEU A 120 27.25 -13.78 18.77
CA LEU A 120 28.34 -13.64 19.74
C LEU A 120 28.49 -14.90 20.60
N ASP A 121 27.38 -15.51 21.00
CA ASP A 121 27.38 -16.75 21.79
C ASP A 121 28.02 -17.92 21.02
N THR A 122 27.61 -18.10 19.75
CA THR A 122 28.19 -19.13 18.88
C THR A 122 29.70 -18.98 18.69
N LEU A 123 30.20 -17.74 18.53
CA LEU A 123 31.64 -17.46 18.44
C LEU A 123 32.37 -17.76 19.74
N THR A 124 31.73 -17.51 20.88
CA THR A 124 32.33 -17.74 22.20
C THR A 124 32.48 -19.24 22.49
N LEU A 125 31.44 -20.03 22.16
CA LEU A 125 31.46 -21.48 22.34
C LEU A 125 32.51 -22.18 21.46
N TRP A 126 32.68 -21.72 20.21
CA TRP A 126 33.71 -22.25 19.31
C TRP A 126 35.12 -22.03 19.88
N ASN A 127 35.41 -20.82 20.35
CA ASN A 127 36.71 -20.49 20.94
C ASN A 127 36.99 -21.31 22.21
N GLN A 128 35.97 -21.57 23.04
CA GLN A 128 36.13 -22.37 24.25
C GLN A 128 36.33 -23.85 23.95
N TYR A 129 35.69 -24.37 22.90
CA TYR A 129 35.92 -25.73 22.41
C TYR A 129 37.33 -25.92 21.85
N GLU A 130 37.86 -24.94 21.09
CA GLU A 130 39.24 -24.97 20.62
C GLU A 130 40.24 -24.92 21.79
N ALA A 131 40.02 -24.03 22.77
CA ALA A 131 40.90 -23.91 23.93
C ALA A 131 40.92 -25.14 24.85
N SER A 132 39.90 -26.01 24.77
CA SER A 132 39.80 -27.23 25.57
C SER A 132 40.37 -28.47 24.87
N ASN A 133 40.72 -28.37 23.58
CA ASN A 133 41.22 -29.48 22.75
C ASN A 133 42.68 -29.29 22.28
N VAL A 134 43.41 -28.33 22.87
CA VAL A 134 44.85 -28.10 22.72
C VAL A 134 45.56 -28.48 24.02
#